data_AF-A0A7Y4V8D2-F1
#
_entry.id   AF-A0A7Y4V8D2-F1
#
_cell.length_a   1.000
_cell.length_b   1.000
_cell.length_c   1.000
_cell.angle_alpha   90.00
_cell.angle_beta   90.00
_cell.angle_gamma   90.00
#
_symmetry.space_group_name_H-M   'P 1'
#
loop_
_entity.id
_entity.type
_entity.pdbx_description
1 polymer ?
#
loop_
_entity_poly.entity_id
_entity_poly.type
_entity_poly.pdbx_seq_one_letter_code
_entity_poly.pdbx_strand_id
1 'polypeptide(L)'
;MKTVRPSAEVSTSSMADIAFLLLTFFLVTTVIDEQRGIPMLLPQWVPEKPVPQHTRNIFNIQINSSNQYLIEGEPRENLVGIQERIKKFILNNNASPDLSESPAKAIVSLKTNRGTTHESFITALDEIHAAYLEIYATRANMSVKEFRNLDLKIPQNKTLHEKAKEGMPMNISIAEPSKAKN
;
A
#
# COMPACT_ATOMS: atom_id res chain seq x y z
N MET A 1 -0.70 -58.62 -56.17
CA MET A 1 -0.04 -58.56 -54.85
C MET A 1 0.00 -57.10 -54.43
N LYS A 2 -0.75 -56.69 -53.41
CA LYS A 2 -0.96 -55.27 -53.04
C LYS A 2 0.14 -54.87 -52.06
N THR A 3 1.02 -53.95 -52.44
CA THR A 3 2.12 -53.46 -51.61
C THR A 3 1.58 -52.56 -50.49
N VAL A 4 1.72 -53.02 -49.24
CA VAL A 4 1.42 -52.22 -48.04
C VAL A 4 2.58 -51.26 -47.81
N ARG A 5 2.32 -49.95 -47.75
CA ARG A 5 3.33 -48.95 -47.38
C ARG A 5 3.59 -49.04 -45.88
N PRO A 6 4.84 -49.03 -45.40
CA PRO A 6 5.12 -48.94 -43.98
C PRO A 6 4.53 -47.62 -43.45
N SER A 7 3.76 -47.70 -42.37
CA SER A 7 3.25 -46.52 -41.66
C SER A 7 4.42 -45.74 -41.10
N ALA A 8 4.38 -44.41 -41.22
CA ALA A 8 5.38 -43.54 -40.61
C ALA A 8 5.27 -43.66 -39.07
N GLU A 9 6.15 -44.46 -38.47
CA GLU A 9 6.28 -44.56 -37.02
C GLU A 9 7.02 -43.33 -36.51
N VAL A 10 6.38 -42.59 -35.59
CA VAL A 10 7.01 -41.42 -34.99
C VAL A 10 7.96 -41.89 -33.90
N SER A 11 9.20 -41.38 -33.92
CA SER A 11 10.22 -41.69 -32.90
C SER A 11 9.74 -41.24 -31.52
N THR A 12 9.34 -42.20 -30.69
CA THR A 12 8.88 -41.97 -29.31
C THR A 12 10.01 -41.50 -28.40
N SER A 13 11.26 -41.93 -28.67
CA SER A 13 12.46 -41.45 -27.97
C SER A 13 12.67 -39.96 -28.19
N SER A 14 12.55 -39.49 -29.44
CA SER A 14 12.72 -38.07 -29.77
C SER A 14 11.59 -37.19 -29.23
N MET A 15 10.36 -37.72 -29.17
CA MET A 15 9.24 -37.07 -28.48
C MET A 15 9.46 -36.97 -26.97
N ALA A 16 10.03 -38.01 -26.34
CA ALA A 16 10.29 -38.02 -24.91
C ALA A 16 11.37 -37.01 -24.52
N ASP A 17 12.47 -36.93 -25.28
CA ASP A 17 13.55 -35.98 -25.01
C ASP A 17 13.09 -34.52 -25.13
N ILE A 18 12.33 -34.18 -26.17
CA ILE A 18 11.85 -32.81 -26.34
C ILE A 18 10.81 -32.45 -25.28
N ALA A 19 9.96 -33.38 -24.86
CA ALA A 19 9.01 -33.18 -23.78
C ALA A 19 9.74 -32.98 -22.43
N PHE A 20 10.80 -33.75 -22.16
CA PHE A 20 11.58 -33.63 -20.93
C PHE A 20 12.36 -32.31 -20.85
N LEU A 21 12.98 -31.89 -21.96
CA LEU A 21 13.64 -30.59 -22.05
C LEU A 21 12.65 -29.43 -21.88
N LEU A 22 11.45 -29.52 -22.46
CA LEU A 22 10.43 -28.50 -22.26
C LEU A 22 9.90 -28.49 -20.82
N LEU A 23 9.70 -29.65 -20.20
CA LEU A 23 9.26 -29.76 -18.82
C LEU A 23 10.30 -29.17 -17.85
N THR A 24 11.57 -29.52 -18.02
CA THR A 24 12.66 -28.98 -17.19
C THR A 24 12.91 -27.51 -17.47
N PHE A 25 12.78 -27.06 -18.73
CA PHE A 25 12.81 -25.64 -19.09
C PHE A 25 11.70 -24.87 -18.39
N PHE A 26 10.45 -25.33 -18.46
CA PHE A 26 9.35 -24.71 -17.73
C PHE A 26 9.59 -24.77 -16.23
N LEU A 27 9.99 -25.91 -15.67
CA LEU A 27 10.26 -26.07 -14.24
C LEU A 27 11.37 -25.15 -13.70
N VAL A 28 12.45 -24.96 -14.47
CA VAL A 28 13.59 -24.10 -14.08
C VAL A 28 13.30 -22.62 -14.30
N THR A 29 12.52 -22.27 -15.33
CA THR A 29 12.20 -20.87 -15.65
C THR A 29 10.94 -20.36 -14.95
N THR A 30 10.08 -21.22 -14.41
CA THR A 30 8.90 -20.81 -13.62
C THR A 30 9.25 -20.49 -12.17
N VAL A 31 10.32 -19.73 -11.94
CA VAL A 31 10.44 -18.99 -10.69
C VAL A 31 9.60 -17.73 -10.86
N ILE A 32 8.33 -17.81 -10.51
CA ILE A 32 7.54 -16.59 -10.33
C ILE A 32 8.16 -15.90 -9.11
N ASP A 33 8.94 -14.85 -9.35
CA ASP A 33 9.35 -13.93 -8.29
C ASP A 33 8.09 -13.23 -7.79
N GLU A 34 7.46 -13.81 -6.78
CA GLU A 34 6.36 -13.17 -6.08
C GLU A 34 6.93 -11.98 -5.31
N GLN A 35 6.86 -10.80 -5.93
CA GLN A 35 6.88 -9.55 -5.17
C GLN A 35 5.74 -9.63 -4.15
N ARG A 36 6.08 -9.97 -2.90
CA ARG A 36 5.09 -10.10 -1.83
C ARG A 36 4.30 -8.80 -1.78
N GLY A 37 3.01 -8.89 -2.07
CA GLY A 37 2.12 -7.74 -2.02
C GLY A 37 2.16 -7.09 -0.64
N ILE A 38 1.97 -5.78 -0.61
CA ILE A 38 1.81 -5.04 0.65
C ILE A 38 0.50 -5.55 1.29
N PRO A 39 0.54 -6.18 2.47
CA PRO A 39 -0.68 -6.65 3.11
C PRO A 39 -1.48 -5.44 3.60
N MET A 40 -2.39 -4.94 2.75
CA MET A 40 -3.28 -3.83 3.06
C MET A 40 -4.71 -4.34 3.11
N LEU A 41 -5.41 -4.02 4.20
CA LEU A 41 -6.86 -4.15 4.25
C LEU A 41 -7.46 -3.02 3.40
N LEU A 42 -8.10 -3.39 2.29
CA LEU A 42 -8.85 -2.40 1.52
C LEU A 42 -10.01 -1.86 2.38
N PRO A 43 -10.33 -0.56 2.25
CA PRO A 43 -11.52 -0.01 2.86
C PRO A 43 -12.76 -0.73 2.34
N GLN A 44 -13.81 -0.79 3.17
CA GLN A 44 -15.07 -1.40 2.75
C GLN A 44 -15.65 -0.61 1.58
N TRP A 45 -16.09 -1.33 0.54
CA TRP A 45 -16.77 -0.70 -0.58
C TRP A 45 -18.05 -0.03 -0.09
N VAL A 46 -18.23 1.25 -0.42
CA VAL A 46 -19.45 2.01 -0.14
C VAL A 46 -20.12 2.40 -1.46
N PRO A 47 -21.45 2.22 -1.59
CA PRO A 47 -22.19 2.55 -2.81
C PRO A 47 -22.32 4.05 -3.09
N GLU A 48 -21.96 4.91 -2.14
CA GLU A 48 -22.03 6.36 -2.30
C GLU A 48 -20.91 6.91 -3.18
N LYS A 49 -21.25 7.84 -4.06
CA LYS A 49 -20.27 8.62 -4.84
C LYS A 49 -19.34 9.34 -3.85
N PRO A 50 -18.02 9.40 -4.12
CA PRO A 50 -17.10 10.14 -3.27
C PRO A 50 -17.58 11.58 -3.21
N VAL A 51 -18.00 12.01 -2.02
CA VAL A 51 -18.42 13.39 -1.75
C VAL A 51 -17.25 14.29 -2.14
N PRO A 52 -17.47 15.41 -2.84
CA PRO A 52 -16.40 16.36 -3.14
C PRO A 52 -15.71 16.75 -1.83
N GLN A 53 -14.48 16.29 -1.65
CA GLN A 53 -13.71 16.57 -0.45
C GLN A 53 -13.13 17.98 -0.56
N HIS A 54 -13.21 18.75 0.53
CA HIS A 54 -12.55 20.04 0.59
C HIS A 54 -11.04 19.83 0.48
N THR A 55 -10.36 20.65 -0.33
CA THR A 55 -8.90 20.57 -0.54
C THR A 55 -8.12 20.64 0.77
N ARG A 56 -8.61 21.39 1.77
CA ARG A 56 -8.04 21.49 3.12
C ARG A 56 -8.07 20.20 3.94
N ASN A 57 -8.88 19.23 3.55
CA ASN A 57 -8.96 17.92 4.20
C ASN A 57 -8.00 16.90 3.56
N ILE A 58 -7.16 17.32 2.61
CA ILE A 58 -6.20 16.45 1.93
C ILE A 58 -4.77 16.87 2.30
N PHE A 59 -4.04 15.96 2.95
CA PHE A 59 -2.60 16.10 3.17
C PHE A 59 -1.83 15.43 2.04
N ASN A 60 -1.12 16.20 1.25
CA ASN A 60 -0.44 15.79 0.03
C ASN A 60 1.04 15.45 0.29
N ILE A 61 1.39 14.20 0.01
CA ILE A 61 2.77 13.70 -0.03
C ILE A 61 3.04 13.24 -1.46
N GLN A 62 4.02 13.86 -2.10
CA GLN A 62 4.46 13.46 -3.44
C GLN A 62 5.91 13.00 -3.42
N ILE A 63 6.24 11.99 -4.23
CA ILE A 63 7.61 11.50 -4.39
C ILE A 63 7.97 11.59 -5.87
N ASN A 64 9.11 12.20 -6.18
CA ASN A 64 9.60 12.30 -7.56
C ASN A 64 10.51 11.11 -7.93
N SER A 65 11.02 11.11 -9.17
CA SER A 65 11.94 10.06 -9.68
C SER A 65 13.33 10.10 -9.04
N SER A 66 13.68 11.18 -8.34
CA SER A 66 14.93 11.33 -7.61
C SER A 66 14.76 11.00 -6.11
N ASN A 67 13.65 10.37 -5.73
CA ASN A 67 13.26 10.04 -4.36
C ASN A 67 13.18 11.26 -3.41
N GLN A 68 12.98 12.45 -3.95
CA GLN A 68 12.72 13.64 -3.15
C GLN A 68 11.23 13.75 -2.86
N TYR A 69 10.92 14.26 -1.67
CA TYR A 69 9.57 14.40 -1.18
C TYR A 69 9.07 15.84 -1.42
N LEU A 70 7.80 15.98 -1.76
CA LEU A 70 7.08 17.25 -1.75
C LEU A 70 5.89 17.09 -0.81
N ILE A 71 5.94 17.77 0.33
CA ILE A 71 4.93 17.65 1.39
C ILE A 71 4.22 18.99 1.52
N GLU A 72 2.91 19.03 1.28
CA GLU A 72 2.13 20.29 1.29
C GLU A 72 2.74 21.39 0.38
N GLY A 73 3.39 20.99 -0.71
CA GLY A 73 4.08 21.91 -1.63
C GLY A 73 5.48 22.34 -1.19
N GLU A 74 5.96 21.91 -0.03
CA GLU A 74 7.33 22.17 0.44
C GLU A 74 8.27 21.00 0.05
N PRO A 75 9.35 21.24 -0.70
CA PRO A 75 10.32 20.20 -1.04
C PRO A 75 11.13 19.78 0.19
N ARG A 76 11.34 18.47 0.36
CA ARG A 76 12.14 17.88 1.43
C ARG A 76 12.97 16.71 0.93
N GLU A 77 14.14 16.56 1.53
CA GLU A 77 15.05 15.43 1.23
C GLU A 77 14.69 14.17 2.04
N ASN A 78 14.05 14.34 3.20
CA ASN A 78 13.69 13.24 4.10
C ASN A 78 12.30 13.43 4.72
N LEU A 79 11.83 12.39 5.40
CA LEU A 79 10.53 12.33 6.07
C LEU A 79 10.62 12.68 7.56
N VAL A 80 11.72 13.31 8.01
CA VAL A 80 11.90 13.61 9.43
C VAL A 80 10.80 14.55 9.92
N GLY A 81 10.10 14.13 10.98
CA GLY A 81 8.99 14.88 11.58
C GLY A 81 7.67 14.84 10.81
N ILE A 82 7.56 13.99 9.77
CA ILE A 82 6.32 13.84 9.00
C ILE A 82 5.18 13.33 9.88
N GLN A 83 5.47 12.41 10.80
CA GLN A 83 4.48 11.84 11.73
C GLN A 83 3.79 12.93 12.54
N GLU A 84 4.57 13.84 13.14
CA GLU A 84 4.03 14.97 13.90
C GLU A 84 3.16 15.90 13.05
N ARG A 85 3.56 16.14 11.79
CA ARG A 85 2.75 16.94 10.85
C ARG A 85 1.43 16.26 10.52
N ILE A 86 1.46 14.97 10.20
CA ILE A 86 0.26 14.17 9.91
C ILE A 86 -0.65 14.15 11.14
N LYS A 87 -0.11 13.94 12.35
CA LYS A 87 -0.89 13.97 13.59
C LYS A 87 -1.56 15.33 13.81
N LYS A 88 -0.80 16.43 13.67
CA LYS A 88 -1.35 17.80 13.78
C LYS A 88 -2.46 18.05 12.77
N PHE A 89 -2.28 17.57 11.54
CA PHE A 89 -3.27 17.68 10.48
C PHE A 89 -4.55 16.89 10.78
N ILE A 90 -4.43 15.61 11.17
CA ILE A 90 -5.58 14.74 11.46
C ILE A 90 -6.35 15.22 12.69
N LEU A 91 -5.63 15.59 13.76
CA LEU A 91 -6.21 16.00 15.03
C LEU A 91 -6.68 17.46 15.06
N ASN A 92 -6.65 18.16 13.92
CA ASN A 92 -6.92 19.59 13.86
C ASN A 92 -8.35 20.00 14.29
N ASN A 93 -9.36 19.13 14.23
CA ASN A 93 -10.73 19.36 14.73
C ASN A 93 -11.28 20.80 14.52
N ASN A 94 -11.08 21.37 13.32
CA ASN A 94 -11.45 22.74 12.94
C ASN A 94 -10.77 23.90 13.71
N ALA A 95 -9.69 23.65 14.45
CA ALA A 95 -8.97 24.70 15.17
C ALA A 95 -8.28 25.68 14.21
N SER A 96 -7.63 25.16 13.17
CA SER A 96 -7.00 25.97 12.12
C SER A 96 -7.77 25.87 10.80
N PRO A 97 -8.03 27.00 10.10
CA PRO A 97 -8.73 27.02 8.80
C PRO A 97 -8.02 26.22 7.71
N ASP A 98 -6.69 26.14 7.78
CA ASP A 98 -5.81 25.58 6.75
C ASP A 98 -5.59 24.05 6.89
N LEU A 99 -6.14 23.43 7.93
CA LEU A 99 -5.95 22.02 8.26
C LEU A 99 -7.31 21.27 8.26
N SER A 100 -7.27 19.94 8.41
CA SER A 100 -8.47 19.09 8.31
C SER A 100 -9.59 19.51 9.27
N GLU A 101 -10.83 19.46 8.78
CA GLU A 101 -12.02 19.73 9.59
C GLU A 101 -12.19 18.75 10.74
N SER A 102 -11.95 17.47 10.46
CA SER A 102 -12.08 16.41 11.45
C SER A 102 -11.23 15.20 11.06
N PRO A 103 -10.86 14.35 12.03
CA PRO A 103 -10.17 13.10 11.75
C PRO A 103 -10.94 12.20 10.77
N ALA A 104 -12.27 12.22 10.80
CA ALA A 104 -13.13 11.41 9.94
C ALA A 104 -13.06 11.80 8.45
N LYS A 105 -12.80 13.10 8.17
CA LYS A 105 -12.70 13.63 6.81
C LYS A 105 -11.26 13.79 6.33
N ALA A 106 -10.28 13.70 7.22
CA ALA A 106 -8.87 13.80 6.87
C ALA A 106 -8.48 12.68 5.89
N ILE A 107 -7.80 13.03 4.80
CA ILE A 107 -7.27 12.11 3.80
C ILE A 107 -5.79 12.39 3.65
N VAL A 108 -4.95 11.35 3.75
CA VAL A 108 -3.53 11.44 3.42
C VAL A 108 -3.34 10.91 2.00
N SER A 109 -2.99 11.79 1.07
CA SER A 109 -2.76 11.47 -0.34
C SER A 109 -1.27 11.21 -0.59
N LEU A 110 -0.93 9.99 -0.98
CA LEU A 110 0.41 9.61 -1.41
C LEU A 110 0.43 9.45 -2.93
N LYS A 111 1.25 10.27 -3.60
CA LYS A 111 1.42 10.25 -5.05
C LYS A 111 2.88 10.03 -5.41
N THR A 112 3.16 9.08 -6.28
CA THR A 112 4.53 8.79 -6.72
C THR A 112 4.72 9.09 -8.20
N ASN A 113 5.98 9.16 -8.61
CA ASN A 113 6.37 9.18 -10.02
C ASN A 113 6.76 7.77 -10.46
N ARG A 114 6.68 7.47 -11.76
CA ARG A 114 7.14 6.17 -12.30
C ARG A 114 8.60 5.85 -12.01
N GLY A 115 9.45 6.86 -11.80
CA GLY A 115 10.85 6.67 -11.44
C GLY A 115 11.12 6.52 -9.94
N THR A 116 10.10 6.62 -9.08
CA THR A 116 10.27 6.49 -7.63
C THR A 116 10.65 5.05 -7.27
N THR A 117 11.63 4.87 -6.37
CA THR A 117 12.01 3.53 -5.92
C THR A 117 10.93 2.91 -5.04
N HIS A 118 10.83 1.59 -5.08
CA HIS A 118 9.90 0.86 -4.21
C HIS A 118 10.18 1.14 -2.73
N GLU A 119 11.45 1.21 -2.34
CA GLU A 119 11.87 1.54 -0.99
C GLU A 119 11.29 2.88 -0.52
N SER A 120 11.47 3.98 -1.27
CA SER A 120 10.95 5.29 -0.88
C SER A 120 9.43 5.32 -0.78
N PHE A 121 8.73 4.56 -1.63
CA PHE A 121 7.29 4.37 -1.52
C PHE A 121 6.89 3.66 -0.22
N ILE A 122 7.56 2.56 0.13
CA ILE A 122 7.30 1.83 1.38
C ILE A 122 7.63 2.69 2.59
N THR A 123 8.76 3.39 2.60
CA THR A 123 9.14 4.28 3.71
C THR A 123 8.07 5.36 3.93
N ALA A 124 7.58 6.00 2.86
CA ALA A 124 6.52 6.99 2.99
C ALA A 124 5.23 6.38 3.55
N LEU A 125 4.85 5.18 3.10
CA LEU A 125 3.66 4.48 3.58
C LEU A 125 3.80 4.09 5.06
N ASP A 126 4.97 3.62 5.48
CA ASP A 126 5.26 3.26 6.88
C ASP A 126 5.16 4.47 7.80
N GLU A 127 5.66 5.63 7.38
CA GLU A 127 5.56 6.87 8.14
C GLU A 127 4.11 7.33 8.33
N ILE A 128 3.27 7.18 7.28
CA ILE A 128 1.83 7.46 7.37
C ILE A 128 1.16 6.50 8.36
N HIS A 129 1.45 5.19 8.26
CA HIS A 129 0.91 4.20 9.18
C HIS A 129 1.35 4.42 10.62
N ALA A 130 2.62 4.78 10.84
CA ALA A 130 3.16 5.08 12.15
C ALA A 130 2.42 6.24 12.82
N ALA A 131 2.13 7.32 12.07
CA ALA A 131 1.36 8.45 12.57
C ALA A 131 -0.04 8.05 13.07
N TYR A 132 -0.75 7.22 12.31
CA TYR A 132 -2.06 6.69 12.72
C TYR A 132 -1.97 5.77 13.93
N LEU A 133 -0.98 4.86 13.96
CA LEU A 133 -0.79 3.94 15.08
C LEU A 133 -0.49 4.69 16.38
N GLU A 134 0.28 5.78 16.33
CA GLU A 134 0.51 6.65 17.48
C GLU A 134 -0.77 7.33 17.98
N ILE A 135 -1.62 7.81 17.07
CA ILE A 135 -2.93 8.38 17.43
C ILE A 135 -3.78 7.33 18.15
N TYR A 136 -3.87 6.12 17.59
CA TYR A 136 -4.68 5.05 18.18
C TYR A 136 -4.12 4.58 19.52
N ALA A 137 -2.81 4.39 19.63
CA ALA A 137 -2.14 3.99 20.87
C ALA A 137 -2.37 5.03 21.98
N THR A 138 -2.25 6.32 21.64
CA THR A 138 -2.52 7.44 22.57
C THR A 138 -3.96 7.42 23.07
N ARG A 139 -4.93 7.18 22.18
CA ARG A 139 -6.37 7.05 22.53
C ARG A 139 -6.66 5.82 23.39
N ALA A 140 -5.93 4.73 23.16
CA ALA A 140 -6.01 3.52 23.95
C ALA A 140 -5.17 3.58 25.25
N ASN A 141 -4.50 4.72 25.51
CA ASN A 141 -3.65 4.96 26.68
C ASN A 141 -2.58 3.88 26.89
N MET A 142 -1.94 3.46 25.79
CA MET A 142 -0.89 2.43 25.75
C MET A 142 0.23 2.83 24.80
N SER A 143 1.33 2.07 24.80
CA SER A 143 2.42 2.29 23.84
C SER A 143 2.07 1.79 22.43
N VAL A 144 2.74 2.34 21.41
CA VAL A 144 2.58 1.91 20.01
C VAL A 144 2.87 0.41 19.83
N LYS A 145 3.89 -0.10 20.54
CA LYS A 145 4.29 -1.50 20.48
C LYS A 145 3.22 -2.41 21.07
N GLU A 146 2.64 -2.04 22.19
CA GLU A 146 1.53 -2.79 22.80
C GLU A 146 0.32 -2.78 21.89
N PHE A 147 -0.08 -1.60 21.37
CA PHE A 147 -1.23 -1.47 20.48
C PHE A 147 -1.10 -2.35 19.23
N ARG A 148 0.08 -2.35 18.59
CA ARG A 148 0.36 -3.17 17.40
C ARG A 148 0.31 -4.67 17.68
N ASN A 149 0.71 -5.09 18.88
CA ASN A 149 0.80 -6.50 19.26
C ASN A 149 -0.43 -7.00 20.02
N LEU A 150 -1.52 -6.23 20.09
CA LEU A 150 -2.76 -6.66 20.72
C LEU A 150 -3.30 -7.93 20.04
N ASP A 151 -3.58 -8.96 20.85
CA ASP A 151 -4.27 -10.13 20.36
C ASP A 151 -5.76 -9.82 20.19
N LEU A 152 -6.18 -9.61 18.94
CA LEU A 152 -7.55 -9.30 18.56
C LEU A 152 -8.52 -10.48 18.74
N LYS A 153 -8.03 -11.69 19.08
CA LYS A 153 -8.88 -12.84 19.42
C LYS A 153 -9.55 -12.66 20.79
N ILE A 154 -8.94 -11.88 21.68
CA ILE A 154 -9.49 -11.58 22.99
C ILE A 154 -10.57 -10.49 22.81
N PRO A 155 -11.84 -10.74 23.22
CA PRO A 155 -12.92 -9.77 23.02
C PRO A 155 -12.63 -8.39 23.60
N GLN A 156 -12.01 -8.31 24.78
CA GLN A 156 -11.62 -7.05 25.42
C GLN A 156 -10.63 -6.25 24.54
N ASN A 157 -9.58 -6.89 24.05
CA ASN A 157 -8.59 -6.25 23.17
C ASN A 157 -9.22 -5.78 21.86
N LYS A 158 -10.12 -6.58 21.29
CA LYS A 158 -10.87 -6.20 20.10
C LYS A 158 -11.69 -4.93 20.34
N THR A 159 -12.42 -4.85 21.45
CA THR A 159 -13.20 -3.65 21.80
C THR A 159 -12.32 -2.42 22.03
N LEU A 160 -11.16 -2.56 22.68
CA LEU A 160 -10.20 -1.48 22.89
C LEU A 160 -9.65 -0.98 21.55
N HIS A 161 -9.30 -1.90 20.65
CA HIS A 161 -8.79 -1.57 19.32
C HIS A 161 -9.86 -0.88 18.45
N GLU A 162 -11.11 -1.36 18.48
CA GLU A 162 -12.22 -0.72 17.76
C GLU A 162 -12.51 0.69 18.30
N LYS A 163 -12.56 0.85 19.63
CA LYS A 163 -12.75 2.15 20.29
C LYS A 163 -11.64 3.15 19.96
N ALA A 164 -10.40 2.69 19.86
CA ALA A 164 -9.28 3.54 19.49
C ALA A 164 -9.43 4.10 18.06
N LYS A 165 -9.95 3.29 17.13
CA LYS A 165 -10.16 3.64 15.71
C LYS A 165 -11.49 4.34 15.43
N GLU A 166 -12.42 4.31 16.38
CA GLU A 166 -13.73 4.93 16.23
C GLU A 166 -13.63 6.44 15.95
N GLY A 167 -14.30 6.88 14.87
CA GLY A 167 -14.27 8.27 14.40
C GLY A 167 -12.96 8.72 13.74
N MET A 168 -11.97 7.82 13.62
CA MET A 168 -10.66 8.09 13.03
C MET A 168 -10.31 6.99 12.00
N PRO A 169 -11.03 6.92 10.87
CA PRO A 169 -10.68 6.00 9.80
C PRO A 169 -9.30 6.34 9.22
N MET A 170 -8.53 5.31 8.87
CA MET A 170 -7.26 5.46 8.17
C MET A 170 -7.53 5.67 6.68
N ASN A 171 -7.80 6.93 6.30
CA ASN A 171 -8.05 7.28 4.91
C ASN A 171 -6.73 7.61 4.21
N ILE A 172 -6.20 6.62 3.50
CA ILE A 172 -5.00 6.77 2.67
C ILE A 172 -5.42 6.67 1.21
N SER A 173 -5.15 7.72 0.44
CA SER A 173 -5.38 7.74 -1.01
C SER A 173 -4.05 7.51 -1.72
N ILE A 174 -3.86 6.33 -2.29
CA ILE A 174 -2.68 6.03 -3.10
C ILE A 174 -3.04 6.28 -4.56
N ALA A 175 -2.39 7.27 -5.16
CA ALA A 175 -2.60 7.59 -6.57
C ALA A 175 -1.66 6.77 -7.46
N GLU A 176 -2.12 6.45 -8.67
CA GLU A 176 -1.25 5.82 -9.68
C GLU A 176 -0.01 6.69 -9.98
N PRO A 177 1.15 6.07 -10.25
CA PRO A 177 2.36 6.81 -10.54
C PRO A 177 2.18 7.72 -11.75
N SER A 178 2.42 9.02 -11.57
CA SER A 178 2.33 9.96 -12.69
C SER A 178 3.45 9.70 -13.71
N LYS A 179 3.14 9.81 -15.00
CA LYS A 179 4.17 9.80 -16.05
C LYS A 179 5.22 10.87 -15.75
N ALA A 180 6.49 10.54 -15.89
CA ALA A 180 7.56 11.53 -15.83
C ALA A 180 7.27 12.62 -16.88
N LYS A 181 7.19 13.88 -16.44
CA LYS A 181 7.29 15.01 -17.36
C LYS A 181 8.76 15.11 -17.74
N ASN A 182 9.08 14.71 -18.97
CA ASN A 182 10.34 15.10 -19.61
C ASN A 182 10.31 16.60 -19.91
#